data_AF-R9CJW9-F1
#
_entry.id   AF-R9CJW9-F1
#
_cell.length_a   1.000
_cell.length_b   1.000
_cell.length_c   1.000
_cell.angle_alpha   90.00
_cell.angle_beta   90.00
_cell.angle_gamma   90.00
#
_symmetry.space_group_name_H-M   'P 1'
#
loop_
_entity.id
_entity.type
_entity.pdbx_description
1 polymer ?
#
loop_
_entity_poly.entity_id
_entity_poly.type
_entity_poly.pdbx_seq_one_letter_code
_entity_poly.pdbx_strand_id
1 'polypeptide(L)'
;MEIINLANKKEVEVNINGKECIVSLTLKNITHFQDTNKIGLQEGLEKMQKGDLEMILKLIYSMVSDKNTGRVLGAKFFKDYDEMGIIQSLSPVITELINKEMPEAKSETEKK
;
A
#
# COMPACT_ATOMS: atom_id res chain seq x y z
N MET A 1 20.68 -15.96 -13.36
CA MET A 1 19.59 -16.09 -12.37
C MET A 1 19.59 -14.78 -11.60
N GLU A 2 18.60 -13.93 -11.83
CA GLU A 2 18.50 -12.67 -11.10
C GLU A 2 18.20 -12.97 -9.63
N ILE A 3 19.03 -12.44 -8.73
CA ILE A 3 18.80 -12.54 -7.30
C ILE A 3 17.95 -11.33 -6.92
N ILE A 4 16.63 -11.53 -6.85
CA ILE A 4 15.70 -10.52 -6.35
C ILE A 4 15.78 -10.54 -4.83
N ASN A 5 16.41 -9.51 -4.25
CA ASN A 5 16.46 -9.33 -2.81
C ASN A 5 15.16 -8.66 -2.36
N LEU A 6 14.19 -9.47 -1.92
CA LEU A 6 12.95 -8.96 -1.34
C LEU A 6 13.28 -8.36 0.03
N ALA A 7 13.40 -7.04 0.10
CA ALA A 7 13.71 -6.32 1.32
C ALA A 7 12.77 -6.69 2.48
N ASN A 8 13.28 -6.55 3.71
CA ASN A 8 12.53 -6.76 4.95
C ASN A 8 11.17 -6.03 4.90
N LYS A 9 10.14 -6.67 5.48
CA LYS A 9 8.78 -6.13 5.65
C LYS A 9 8.83 -4.63 6.01
N LYS A 10 8.38 -3.77 5.08
CA LYS A 10 8.38 -2.32 5.28
C LYS A 10 7.07 -1.87 5.88
N GLU A 11 7.18 -1.23 7.03
CA GLU A 11 6.06 -0.74 7.81
C GLU A 11 6.38 0.69 8.24
N VAL A 12 5.42 1.59 8.08
CA VAL A 12 5.51 2.97 8.57
C VAL A 12 4.44 3.15 9.62
N GLU A 13 4.85 3.56 10.82
CA GLU A 13 3.91 3.92 11.87
C GLU A 13 3.33 5.31 11.61
N VAL A 14 2.00 5.43 11.72
CA VAL A 14 1.28 6.69 11.50
C VAL A 14 0.24 6.88 12.60
N ASN A 15 -0.04 8.14 12.94
CA ASN A 15 -1.18 8.49 13.77
C ASN A 15 -2.27 9.06 12.88
N ILE A 16 -3.40 8.35 12.76
CA ILE A 16 -4.56 8.81 11.99
C ILE A 16 -5.64 9.19 12.99
N ASN A 17 -5.82 10.50 13.19
CA ASN A 17 -6.85 11.07 14.06
C ASN A 17 -6.84 10.50 15.49
N GLY A 18 -5.66 10.46 16.11
CA GLY A 18 -5.46 9.94 17.47
C GLY A 18 -5.33 8.42 17.55
N LYS A 19 -5.50 7.69 16.44
CA LYS A 19 -5.34 6.24 16.39
C LYS A 19 -3.95 5.86 15.86
N GLU A 20 -3.24 5.05 16.63
CA GLU A 20 -1.97 4.48 16.19
C GLU A 20 -2.20 3.36 15.17
N CYS A 21 -1.61 3.54 13.99
CA CYS A 21 -1.75 2.66 12.85
C CYS A 21 -0.39 2.31 12.27
N ILE A 22 -0.35 1.22 11.52
CA ILE A 22 0.77 0.80 10.69
C ILE A 22 0.30 0.82 9.24
N VAL A 23 1.05 1.50 8.38
CA VAL A 23 0.88 1.42 6.92
C VAL A 23 1.93 0.46 6.39
N SER A 24 1.50 -0.59 5.70
CA SER A 24 2.40 -1.58 5.12
C SER A 24 1.80 -2.28 3.90
N LEU A 25 2.66 -2.84 3.06
CA LEU A 25 2.28 -3.58 1.85
C LEU A 25 2.62 -5.07 2.01
N THR A 26 2.14 -5.68 3.09
CA THR A 26 2.41 -7.09 3.40
C THR A 26 1.47 -8.02 2.61
N LEU A 27 1.77 -9.32 2.56
CA LEU A 27 0.86 -10.32 2.02
C LEU A 27 -0.55 -10.23 2.63
N LYS A 28 -0.65 -9.95 3.93
CA LYS A 28 -1.94 -9.75 4.60
C LYS A 28 -2.74 -8.58 4.02
N ASN A 29 -2.08 -7.46 3.76
CA ASN A 29 -2.71 -6.26 3.18
C ASN A 29 -3.14 -6.53 1.73
N ILE A 30 -2.29 -7.21 0.96
CA ILE A 30 -2.58 -7.61 -0.42
C ILE A 30 -3.76 -8.57 -0.47
N THR A 31 -3.76 -9.61 0.37
CA THR A 31 -4.88 -10.56 0.48
C THR A 31 -6.17 -9.85 0.87
N HIS A 32 -6.13 -8.96 1.88
CA HIS A 32 -7.29 -8.16 2.25
C HIS A 32 -7.83 -7.34 1.08
N PHE A 33 -6.95 -6.67 0.32
CA PHE A 33 -7.32 -5.92 -0.87
C PHE A 33 -8.03 -6.79 -1.90
N GLN A 34 -7.44 -7.93 -2.26
CA GLN A 34 -8.01 -8.82 -3.28
C GLN A 34 -9.35 -9.42 -2.84
N ASP A 35 -9.43 -9.88 -1.60
CA ASP A 35 -10.64 -10.53 -1.06
C ASP A 35 -11.81 -9.56 -0.91
N THR A 36 -11.52 -8.32 -0.48
CA THR A 36 -12.55 -7.29 -0.28
C THR A 36 -13.08 -6.76 -1.60
N ASN A 37 -12.19 -6.56 -2.59
CA ASN A 37 -12.54 -5.92 -3.85
C ASN A 37 -12.83 -6.90 -5.00
N LYS A 38 -12.68 -8.21 -4.75
CA LYS A 38 -12.89 -9.29 -5.74
C LYS A 38 -12.11 -9.07 -7.03
N ILE A 39 -10.87 -8.62 -6.89
CA ILE A 39 -9.97 -8.27 -7.98
C ILE A 39 -8.56 -8.74 -7.67
N GLY A 40 -7.84 -9.26 -8.67
CA GLY A 40 -6.43 -9.58 -8.51
C GLY A 40 -5.58 -8.32 -8.36
N LEU A 41 -4.45 -8.40 -7.66
CA LEU A 41 -3.58 -7.24 -7.44
C LEU A 41 -3.12 -6.62 -8.77
N GLN A 42 -2.76 -7.43 -9.76
CA GLN A 42 -2.30 -6.97 -11.07
C GLN A 42 -3.37 -6.12 -11.78
N GLU A 43 -4.60 -6.62 -11.88
CA GLU A 43 -5.70 -5.88 -12.50
C GLU A 43 -6.03 -4.60 -11.71
N GLY A 44 -5.94 -4.64 -10.37
CA GLY A 44 -6.07 -3.46 -9.53
C GLY A 44 -5.04 -2.39 -9.86
N LEU A 45 -3.76 -2.77 -9.99
CA LEU A 45 -2.67 -1.85 -10.35
C LEU A 45 -2.88 -1.22 -11.73
N GLU A 46 -3.32 -2.00 -12.73
CA GLU A 46 -3.61 -1.49 -14.07
C GLU A 46 -4.73 -0.43 -14.04
N LYS A 47 -5.77 -0.62 -13.21
CA LYS A 47 -6.84 0.37 -13.03
C LYS A 47 -6.32 1.65 -12.36
N MET A 48 -5.49 1.51 -11.33
CA MET A 48 -4.86 2.68 -10.67
C MET A 48 -4.00 3.49 -11.64
N GLN A 49 -3.21 2.82 -12.50
CA GLN A 49 -2.41 3.48 -13.53
C GLN A 49 -3.26 4.22 -14.58
N LYS A 50 -4.48 3.76 -14.83
CA LYS A 50 -5.46 4.44 -15.69
C LYS A 50 -6.21 5.59 -14.99
N GLY A 51 -5.87 5.90 -13.73
CA GLY A 51 -6.46 6.98 -12.96
C GLY A 51 -7.73 6.60 -12.21
N ASP A 52 -8.00 5.31 -11.99
CA ASP A 52 -9.12 4.84 -11.16
C ASP A 52 -8.88 5.21 -9.68
N LEU A 53 -9.46 6.34 -9.27
CA LEU A 53 -9.32 6.90 -7.92
C LEU A 53 -9.91 5.99 -6.85
N GLU A 54 -11.04 5.34 -7.14
CA GLU A 54 -11.68 4.41 -6.21
C GLU A 54 -10.75 3.22 -5.93
N MET A 55 -10.09 2.71 -6.96
CA MET A 55 -9.12 1.64 -6.81
C MET A 55 -7.89 2.05 -6.00
N ILE A 56 -7.39 3.28 -6.20
CA ILE A 56 -6.32 3.85 -5.39
C ILE A 56 -6.73 3.88 -3.92
N LEU A 57 -7.89 4.45 -3.60
CA LEU A 57 -8.40 4.51 -2.22
C LEU A 57 -8.56 3.13 -1.60
N LYS A 58 -9.10 2.15 -2.34
CA LYS A 58 -9.25 0.76 -1.88
C LYS A 58 -7.91 0.12 -1.49
N LEU A 59 -6.85 0.42 -2.22
CA LEU A 59 -5.50 -0.02 -1.87
C LEU A 59 -5.03 0.66 -0.59
N ILE A 60 -5.13 2.00 -0.50
CA ILE A 60 -4.76 2.76 0.69
C ILE A 60 -5.44 2.22 1.94
N TYR A 61 -6.75 1.97 1.87
CA TYR A 61 -7.52 1.43 2.99
C TYR A 61 -7.05 0.05 3.43
N SER A 62 -6.58 -0.76 2.49
CA SER A 62 -6.07 -2.11 2.75
C SER A 62 -4.64 -2.12 3.29
N MET A 63 -3.87 -1.06 3.08
CA MET A 63 -2.50 -0.90 3.60
C MET A 63 -2.48 -0.52 5.09
N VAL A 64 -3.58 0.00 5.63
CA VAL A 64 -3.62 0.55 6.99
C VAL A 64 -4.12 -0.51 7.96
N SER A 65 -3.31 -0.82 8.97
CA SER A 65 -3.64 -1.73 10.06
C SER A 65 -3.60 -1.02 11.40
N ASP A 66 -4.43 -1.45 12.34
CA ASP A 66 -4.37 -1.02 13.72
C ASP A 66 -3.06 -1.52 14.37
N LYS A 67 -2.29 -0.63 15.01
CA LYS A 67 -0.97 -0.98 15.57
C LYS A 67 -1.07 -2.01 16.70
N ASN A 68 -2.11 -1.93 17.51
CA ASN A 68 -2.25 -2.75 18.72
C ASN A 68 -2.78 -4.16 18.43
N THR A 69 -3.68 -4.28 17.45
CA THR A 69 -4.33 -5.55 17.10
C THR A 69 -3.76 -6.17 15.83
N GLY A 70 -3.00 -5.41 15.05
CA GLY A 70 -2.50 -5.79 13.73
C GLY A 70 -3.60 -5.96 12.67
N ARG A 71 -4.87 -5.69 12.98
CA ARG A 71 -6.00 -5.91 12.07
C ARG A 71 -6.02 -4.84 10.97
N VAL A 72 -6.19 -5.25 9.72
CA VAL A 72 -6.42 -4.32 8.61
C VAL A 72 -7.73 -3.57 8.84
N LEU A 73 -7.68 -2.25 8.81
CA LEU A 73 -8.80 -1.38 9.13
C LEU A 73 -9.80 -1.31 7.97
N GLY A 74 -9.31 -1.24 6.73
CA GLY A 74 -10.13 -1.24 5.53
C GLY A 74 -11.03 -0.01 5.39
N ALA A 75 -11.91 -0.04 4.39
CA ALA A 75 -12.77 1.11 4.04
C ALA A 75 -13.67 1.57 5.19
N LYS A 76 -14.07 0.66 6.08
CA LYS A 76 -14.95 0.97 7.23
C LYS A 76 -14.34 2.00 8.17
N PHE A 77 -13.02 2.01 8.32
CA PHE A 77 -12.34 3.01 9.15
C PHE A 77 -12.33 4.39 8.50
N PHE A 78 -12.25 4.44 7.18
CA PHE A 78 -12.14 5.68 6.41
C PHE A 78 -13.48 6.28 5.96
N LYS A 79 -14.61 5.61 6.22
CA LYS A 79 -15.95 6.01 5.72
C LYS A 79 -16.38 7.45 6.02
N ASP A 80 -15.86 8.05 7.10
CA ASP A 80 -16.20 9.41 7.55
C ASP A 80 -15.10 10.44 7.22
N TYR A 81 -14.05 10.02 6.50
CA TYR A 81 -12.90 10.86 6.16
C TYR A 81 -13.04 11.38 4.72
N ASP A 82 -12.52 12.59 4.48
CA ASP A 82 -12.47 13.17 3.13
C ASP A 82 -11.45 12.44 2.26
N GLU A 83 -11.90 11.95 1.09
CA GLU A 83 -11.09 11.12 0.19
C GLU A 83 -9.82 11.83 -0.29
N MET A 84 -9.92 13.13 -0.61
CA MET A 84 -8.77 13.93 -1.03
C MET A 84 -7.79 14.14 0.12
N GLY A 85 -8.29 14.41 1.33
CA GLY A 85 -7.49 14.50 2.54
C GLY A 85 -6.74 13.21 2.85
N ILE A 86 -7.37 12.04 2.66
CA ILE A 86 -6.73 10.73 2.81
C ILE A 86 -5.56 10.61 1.83
N ILE A 87 -5.80 10.87 0.54
CA ILE A 87 -4.79 10.75 -0.50
C ILE A 87 -3.62 11.69 -0.20
N GLN A 88 -3.88 12.96 0.07
CA GLN A 88 -2.82 13.94 0.34
C GLN A 88 -1.99 13.56 1.57
N SER A 89 -2.63 13.06 2.63
CA SER A 89 -1.95 12.72 3.88
C SER A 89 -1.15 11.41 3.79
N LEU A 90 -1.67 10.40 3.09
CA LEU A 90 -1.05 9.07 3.03
C LEU A 90 -0.16 8.87 1.80
N SER A 91 -0.28 9.68 0.75
CA SER A 91 0.59 9.58 -0.43
C SER A 91 2.08 9.58 -0.08
N PRO A 92 2.61 10.49 0.76
CA PRO A 92 4.03 10.49 1.11
C PRO A 92 4.48 9.18 1.79
N VAL A 93 3.63 8.62 2.66
CA VAL A 93 3.88 7.35 3.37
C VAL A 93 3.90 6.19 2.39
N ILE A 94 2.97 6.16 1.44
CA ILE A 94 2.89 5.13 0.39
C ILE A 94 4.10 5.24 -0.55
N THR A 95 4.46 6.46 -0.95
CA THR A 95 5.65 6.71 -1.77
C THR A 95 6.91 6.24 -1.04
N GLU A 96 7.03 6.47 0.27
CA GLU A 96 8.16 5.94 1.04
C GLU A 96 8.21 4.41 1.03
N LEU A 97 7.05 3.76 1.20
CA LEU A 97 6.94 2.30 1.19
C LEU A 97 7.30 1.69 -0.18
N ILE A 98 6.95 2.37 -1.27
CA ILE A 98 7.16 1.90 -2.64
C ILE A 98 8.57 2.24 -3.16
N ASN A 99 9.07 3.46 -2.90
CA ASN A 99 10.32 3.95 -3.47
C ASN A 99 11.57 3.45 -2.75
N LYS A 100 11.46 2.97 -1.50
CA LYS A 100 12.59 2.31 -0.87
C LYS A 100 12.75 0.91 -1.50
N GLU A 101 13.74 0.77 -2.39
CA GLU A 101 14.36 -0.50 -2.82
C GLU A 101 13.53 -1.42 -3.74
N MET A 102 13.04 -0.91 -4.88
CA MET A 102 13.16 -1.76 -6.08
C MET A 102 14.67 -1.82 -6.39
N PRO A 103 15.30 -3.00 -6.55
CA PRO A 103 16.68 -3.05 -6.98
C PRO A 103 16.80 -2.33 -8.33
N GLU A 104 17.44 -1.16 -8.32
CA GLU A 104 17.84 -0.50 -9.55
C GLU A 104 19.05 -1.24 -10.10
N ALA A 105 18.98 -1.63 -11.38
CA ALA A 105 20.13 -2.19 -12.08
C ALA A 105 21.31 -1.23 -11.95
N LYS A 106 22.38 -1.67 -11.28
CA LYS A 106 23.57 -0.84 -11.03
C LYS A 106 24.49 -0.79 -12.26
N SER A 107 24.20 -1.59 -13.29
CA SER A 107 24.93 -1.61 -14.56
C SER A 107 24.03 -1.98 -15.75
N GLU A 108 24.42 -1.58 -16.97
CA GLU A 108 23.74 -1.95 -18.23
C GLU A 108 23.68 -3.47 -18.47
N THR A 109 24.62 -4.22 -17.89
CA THR A 109 24.65 -5.70 -17.91
C THR A 109 23.55 -6.33 -17.08
N GLU A 110 23.04 -5.63 -16.05
CA GLU A 110 21.91 -6.08 -15.22
C GLU A 110 20.54 -5.72 -15.83
N LYS A 111 20.51 -4.99 -16.96
CA LYS A 111 19.28 -4.60 -17.67
C LYS A 111 18.91 -5.53 -18.85
N LYS A 112 19.72 -6.56 -19.12
CA LYS A 112 19.61 -7.42 -20.31
C LYS A 112 19.05 -8.80 -20.00
#